data_AF-B7R296-F1
#
_entry.id   AF-B7R296-F1
#
_cell.length_a   1.000
_cell.length_b   1.000
_cell.length_c   1.000
_cell.angle_alpha   90.00
_cell.angle_beta   90.00
_cell.angle_gamma   90.00
#
_symmetry.space_group_name_H-M   'P 1'
#
loop_
_entity.id
_entity.type
_entity.pdbx_description
1 polymer ?
#
loop_
_entity_poly.entity_id
_entity_poly.type
_entity_poly.pdbx_seq_one_letter_code
_entity_poly.pdbx_strand_id
1 'polypeptide(L)'
;MNVVNLGEVYYIVARRKGVDIADFIIANLLKSPILFVHVDERLSLIAGRIKAFHKLSYADAFAAATAIDLDAVLLTGDDEFKSVEDKVKIEWL
;
A
#
# COMPACT_ATOMS: atom_id res chain seq x y z
N MET A 1 0.18 -3.50 -6.55
CA MET A 1 -0.29 -3.20 -5.18
C MET A 1 0.43 -4.14 -4.20
N ASN A 2 0.91 -3.64 -3.07
CA ASN A 2 1.49 -4.50 -2.02
C ASN A 2 0.39 -5.29 -1.30
N VAL A 3 0.65 -6.55 -0.94
CA VAL A 3 -0.32 -7.41 -0.22
C VAL A 3 -0.72 -6.86 1.16
N VAL A 4 0.12 -6.03 1.80
CA VAL A 4 -0.23 -5.31 3.04
C VAL A 4 -1.35 -4.31 2.78
N ASN A 5 -1.30 -3.56 1.67
CA ASN A 5 -2.38 -2.64 1.29
C ASN A 5 -3.64 -3.39 0.85
N LEU A 6 -3.51 -4.59 0.27
CA LEU A 6 -4.68 -5.45 0.01
C LEU A 6 -5.38 -5.84 1.32
N GLY A 7 -4.61 -6.18 2.37
CA GLY A 7 -5.14 -6.43 3.71
C GLY A 7 -5.77 -5.19 4.35
N GLU A 8 -5.23 -3.99 4.05
CA GLU A 8 -5.83 -2.73 4.46
C GLU A 8 -7.21 -2.50 3.83
N VAL A 9 -7.32 -2.68 2.51
CA VAL A 9 -8.61 -2.64 1.81
C VAL A 9 -9.59 -3.61 2.46
N TYR A 10 -9.16 -4.84 2.74
CA TYR A 10 -10.02 -5.84 3.37
C TYR A 10 -10.57 -5.37 4.72
N TYR A 11 -9.71 -4.94 5.66
CA TYR A 11 -10.18 -4.56 7.00
C TYR A 11 -11.11 -3.35 6.93
N ILE A 12 -10.83 -2.38 6.05
CA ILE A 12 -11.64 -1.14 5.94
C ILE A 12 -13.04 -1.51 5.47
N VAL A 13 -13.13 -2.32 4.42
CA VAL A 13 -14.42 -2.77 3.88
C VAL A 13 -15.14 -3.64 4.90
N ALA A 14 -14.48 -4.61 5.51
CA ALA A 14 -15.09 -5.50 6.49
C ALA A 14 -15.68 -4.70 7.67
N ARG A 15 -14.93 -3.71 8.20
CA ARG A 15 -15.41 -2.84 9.29
C ARG A 15 -16.60 -1.96 8.89
N ARG A 16 -16.66 -1.50 7.64
CA ARG A 16 -17.68 -0.54 7.17
C ARG A 16 -18.91 -1.20 6.55
N LYS A 17 -18.75 -2.39 5.98
CA LYS A 17 -19.72 -3.02 5.08
C LYS A 17 -19.95 -4.52 5.37
N GLY A 18 -19.20 -5.12 6.28
CA GLY A 18 -19.31 -6.54 6.62
C GLY A 18 -18.39 -7.44 5.81
N VAL A 19 -18.18 -8.67 6.31
CA VAL A 19 -17.22 -9.64 5.79
C VAL A 19 -17.59 -10.11 4.38
N ASP A 20 -18.87 -10.41 4.11
CA ASP A 20 -19.31 -10.88 2.79
C ASP A 20 -18.96 -9.91 1.65
N ILE A 21 -19.12 -8.60 1.89
CA ILE A 21 -18.77 -7.55 0.92
C ILE A 21 -17.24 -7.46 0.77
N ALA A 22 -16.50 -7.58 1.87
CA ALA A 22 -15.04 -7.55 1.82
C ALA A 22 -14.48 -8.74 1.02
N ASP A 23 -14.95 -9.95 1.29
CA ASP A 23 -14.56 -11.16 0.56
C ASP A 23 -14.89 -11.05 -0.93
N PHE A 24 -16.08 -10.54 -1.27
CA PHE A 24 -16.46 -10.28 -2.66
C PHE A 24 -15.52 -9.30 -3.36
N ILE A 25 -15.17 -8.18 -2.70
CA ILE A 25 -14.26 -7.18 -3.28
C ILE A 25 -12.85 -7.77 -3.49
N ILE A 26 -12.30 -8.47 -2.50
CA ILE A 26 -10.97 -9.09 -2.63
C ILE A 26 -10.96 -10.14 -3.73
N ALA A 27 -12.00 -10.98 -3.83
CA ALA A 27 -12.09 -11.98 -4.89
C ALA A 27 -12.10 -11.36 -6.30
N ASN A 28 -12.69 -10.17 -6.46
CA ASN A 28 -12.66 -9.42 -7.72
C ASN A 28 -11.29 -8.76 -7.97
N LEU A 29 -10.68 -8.15 -6.95
CA LEU A 29 -9.34 -7.56 -7.04
C LEU A 29 -8.29 -8.60 -7.45
N LEU A 30 -8.35 -9.81 -6.87
CA LEU A 30 -7.45 -10.91 -7.21
C LEU A 30 -7.61 -11.43 -8.66
N LYS A 31 -8.74 -11.15 -9.31
CA LYS A 31 -9.00 -11.48 -10.73
C LYS A 31 -8.74 -10.30 -11.68
N SER A 32 -8.39 -9.14 -11.15
CA SER A 32 -8.08 -7.94 -11.92
C SER A 32 -6.66 -8.01 -12.51
N PRO A 33 -6.28 -7.14 -13.45
CA PRO A 33 -4.92 -7.08 -13.98
C PRO A 33 -3.89 -6.46 -13.01
N ILE A 34 -4.25 -6.22 -11.75
CA ILE A 34 -3.34 -5.67 -10.74
C ILE A 34 -2.29 -6.72 -10.38
N LEU A 35 -1.02 -6.36 -10.50
CA LEU A 35 0.08 -7.14 -9.94
C LEU A 35 0.13 -7.00 -8.42
N PHE A 36 0.02 -8.11 -7.70
CA PHE A 36 0.20 -8.15 -6.24
C PHE A 36 1.66 -8.44 -5.88
N VAL A 37 2.26 -7.54 -5.11
CA VAL A 37 3.65 -7.65 -4.66
C VAL A 37 3.66 -8.22 -3.25
N HIS A 38 4.22 -9.41 -3.10
CA HIS A 38 4.38 -10.07 -1.80
C HIS A 38 5.53 -9.46 -1.01
N VAL A 39 5.36 -9.37 0.31
CA VAL A 39 6.39 -8.82 1.21
C VAL A 39 7.43 -9.89 1.53
N ASP A 40 8.68 -9.57 1.26
CA ASP A 40 9.86 -10.30 1.72
C ASP A 40 10.60 -9.49 2.81
N GLU A 41 11.71 -10.04 3.33
CA GLU A 41 12.55 -9.37 4.33
C GLU A 41 13.02 -7.99 3.83
N ARG A 42 13.41 -7.91 2.56
CA ARG A 42 13.96 -6.71 1.95
C ARG A 42 12.93 -5.57 1.92
N LEU A 43 11.71 -5.83 1.41
CA LEU A 43 10.61 -4.86 1.45
C LEU A 43 10.23 -4.48 2.89
N SER A 44 10.25 -5.44 3.81
CA SER A 44 9.98 -5.19 5.24
C SER A 44 10.98 -4.20 5.85
N LEU A 45 12.27 -4.35 5.55
CA LEU A 45 13.31 -3.45 6.04
C LEU A 45 13.25 -2.06 5.41
N ILE A 46 12.89 -1.95 4.12
CA ILE A 46 12.68 -0.65 3.45
C ILE A 46 11.48 0.07 4.09
N ALA A 47 10.34 -0.62 4.23
CA ALA A 47 9.15 -0.05 4.87
C ALA A 47 9.42 0.35 6.33
N GLY A 48 10.13 -0.48 7.09
CA GLY A 48 10.56 -0.18 8.46
C GLY A 48 11.43 1.08 8.53
N ARG A 49 12.38 1.24 7.62
CA ARG A 49 13.20 2.46 7.53
C ARG A 49 12.35 3.68 7.21
N ILE A 50 11.44 3.59 6.25
CA ILE A 50 10.53 4.71 5.92
C ILE A 50 9.71 5.10 7.16
N LYS A 51 9.07 4.14 7.82
CA LYS A 51 8.26 4.38 9.01
C LYS A 51 9.06 4.99 10.18
N ALA A 52 10.33 4.65 10.31
CA ALA A 52 11.19 5.18 11.37
C ALA A 52 11.49 6.68 11.20
N PHE A 53 11.55 7.18 9.95
CA PHE A 53 11.93 8.55 9.64
C PHE A 53 10.78 9.44 9.13
N HIS A 54 9.65 8.84 8.76
CA HIS A 54 8.50 9.53 8.18
C HIS A 54 7.20 9.18 8.93
N LYS A 55 6.32 10.18 9.08
CA LYS A 55 5.01 10.03 9.74
C LYS A 55 3.99 9.43 8.78
N LEU A 56 4.22 8.18 8.36
CA LEU A 56 3.26 7.37 7.60
C LEU A 56 2.67 6.28 8.48
N SER A 57 1.50 5.75 8.15
CA SER A 57 1.10 4.44 8.68
C SER A 57 2.09 3.35 8.23
N TYR A 58 2.10 2.19 8.89
CA TYR A 58 3.01 1.12 8.46
C TYR A 58 2.59 0.52 7.10
N ALA A 59 1.29 0.49 6.81
CA ALA A 59 0.77 0.06 5.51
C ALA A 59 1.17 1.04 4.39
N ASP A 60 1.14 2.34 4.65
CA ASP A 60 1.59 3.38 3.71
C ASP A 60 3.11 3.33 3.49
N ALA A 61 3.87 3.00 4.54
CA ALA A 61 5.30 2.76 4.40
C ALA A 61 5.59 1.56 3.47
N PHE A 62 4.75 0.52 3.45
CA PHE A 62 4.85 -0.57 2.48
C PHE A 62 4.48 -0.15 1.06
N ALA A 63 3.49 0.74 0.89
CA ALA A 63 3.17 1.30 -0.43
C ALA A 63 4.37 2.09 -0.98
N ALA A 64 4.95 2.98 -0.18
CA ALA A 64 6.14 3.74 -0.55
C ALA A 64 7.36 2.84 -0.81
N ALA A 65 7.61 1.85 0.06
CA ALA A 65 8.70 0.89 -0.12
C ALA A 65 8.59 0.11 -1.43
N THR A 66 7.37 -0.32 -1.77
CA THR A 66 7.10 -1.07 -3.01
C THR A 66 7.33 -0.21 -4.24
N ALA A 67 6.91 1.06 -4.20
CA ALA A 67 7.11 1.98 -5.31
C ALA A 67 8.61 2.32 -5.51
N ILE A 68 9.35 2.55 -4.43
CA ILE A 68 10.81 2.76 -4.49
C ILE A 68 11.51 1.53 -5.07
N ASP A 69 11.17 0.35 -4.59
CA ASP A 69 11.79 -0.91 -5.01
C ASP A 69 11.61 -1.20 -6.51
N LEU A 70 10.43 -0.90 -7.04
CA LEU A 70 10.07 -1.18 -8.42
C LEU A 70 10.36 0.00 -9.38
N ASP A 71 10.94 1.10 -8.89
CA ASP A 71 11.00 2.41 -9.58
C ASP A 71 9.65 2.79 -10.22
N ALA A 72 8.57 2.55 -9.46
CA ALA A 72 7.20 2.80 -9.86
C ALA A 72 6.70 4.15 -9.34
N VAL A 73 5.62 4.64 -9.95
CA VAL A 73 4.89 5.83 -9.47
C VAL A 73 3.89 5.39 -8.40
N LEU A 74 3.91 6.09 -7.26
CA LEU A 74 2.95 5.92 -6.18
C LEU A 74 1.71 6.78 -6.45
N LEU A 75 0.56 6.15 -6.65
CA LEU A 75 -0.72 6.83 -6.86
C LEU A 75 -1.47 6.95 -5.53
N THR A 76 -1.77 8.18 -5.07
CA THR A 76 -2.46 8.40 -3.80
C THR A 76 -3.21 9.73 -3.76
N GLY A 77 -4.24 9.82 -2.93
CA GLY A 77 -4.89 11.08 -2.54
C GLY A 77 -4.57 11.49 -1.09
N ASP A 78 -3.67 10.78 -0.41
CA ASP A 78 -3.35 10.99 1.00
C ASP A 78 -2.11 11.89 1.17
N ASP A 79 -2.35 13.08 1.69
CA ASP A 79 -1.34 14.10 1.97
C ASP A 79 -0.21 13.64 2.91
N GLU A 80 -0.38 12.56 3.69
CA GLU A 80 0.71 12.01 4.51
C GLU A 80 1.94 11.62 3.66
N PHE A 81 1.74 11.25 2.39
CA PHE A 81 2.81 10.90 1.45
C PHE A 81 3.68 12.09 1.01
N LYS A 82 3.28 13.34 1.28
CA LYS A 82 4.15 14.51 1.08
C LYS A 82 5.46 14.39 1.87
N SER A 83 5.45 13.63 2.96
CA SER A 83 6.65 13.38 3.76
C SER A 83 7.73 12.55 3.05
N VAL A 84 7.41 11.87 1.94
CA VAL A 84 8.33 11.01 1.17
C VAL A 84 8.43 11.40 -0.31
N GLU A 85 7.89 12.55 -0.71
CA GLU A 85 7.84 13.02 -2.11
C GLU A 85 9.24 13.20 -2.73
N ASP A 86 10.28 13.43 -1.91
CA ASP A 86 11.68 13.49 -2.35
C ASP A 86 12.30 12.11 -2.63
N LYS A 87 11.64 11.02 -2.23
CA LYS A 87 12.17 9.64 -2.30
C LYS A 87 11.45 8.76 -3.31
N VAL A 88 10.20 9.07 -3.64
CA VAL A 88 9.37 8.29 -4.54
C VAL A 88 8.61 9.22 -5.47
N LYS A 89 8.47 8.83 -6.74
CA LYS A 89 7.62 9.56 -7.69
C LYS A 89 6.17 9.39 -7.26
N ILE A 90 5.44 10.50 -7.07
CA ILE A 90 4.03 10.47 -6.65
C ILE A 90 3.15 11.05 -7.76
N GLU A 91 2.04 10.38 -8.04
CA GLU A 91 0.91 10.92 -8.79
C GLU A 91 -0.26 11.12 -7.83
N TRP A 92 -0.77 12.34 -7.78
CA TRP A 92 -1.81 12.75 -6.83
C TRP A 92 -3.20 12.62 -7.46
N LEU A 93 -4.15 12.03 -6.74
CA LEU A 93 -5.56 11.85 -7.15
C LEU A 93 -6.47 13.04 -6.82
#